data_AF-A8XYP3-F1
#
_entry.id   AF-A8XYP3-F1
#
_cell.length_a   1.000
_cell.length_b   1.000
_cell.length_c   1.000
_cell.angle_alpha   90.00
_cell.angle_beta   90.00
_cell.angle_gamma   90.00
#
_symmetry.space_group_name_H-M   'P 1'
#
loop_
_entity.id
_entity.type
_entity.pdbx_description
1 polymer ?
#
loop_
_entity_poly.entity_id
_entity_poly.type
_entity_poly.pdbx_seq_one_letter_code
_entity_poly.pdbx_strand_id
1 'polypeptide(L)'
;MKVFLVLLFAIVAVFAKPQHPQLLFNTNHLANNCTDVGTNCLNWARNGFCTNCNWTCEQRRHYCERTCGFCHPDYKCNETCTTWPPMEAKSEVLTEEEIQTLNQ
;
A
#
# COMPACT_ATOMS: atom_id res chain seq x y z
N MET A 1 -27.09 1.89 -68.34
CA MET A 1 -27.72 0.59 -68.02
C MET A 1 -26.60 -0.35 -67.62
N LYS A 2 -26.41 -0.85 -66.40
CA LYS A 2 -27.32 -1.24 -65.32
C LYS A 2 -26.54 -0.96 -64.01
N VAL A 3 -26.99 -0.10 -63.10
CA VAL A 3 -28.04 -0.40 -62.11
C VAL A 3 -27.91 -1.84 -61.56
N PHE A 4 -26.87 -2.05 -60.77
CA PHE A 4 -26.81 -3.04 -59.69
C PHE A 4 -26.29 -2.25 -58.47
N LEU A 5 -27.06 -1.35 -57.86
CA LEU A 5 -28.14 -1.64 -56.90
C LEU A 5 -28.02 -3.02 -56.25
N VAL A 6 -28.07 -2.99 -54.92
CA VAL A 6 -27.97 -4.08 -53.93
C VAL A 6 -26.56 -4.17 -53.33
N LEU A 7 -26.27 -3.33 -52.33
CA LEU A 7 -26.55 -3.66 -50.92
C LEU A 7 -25.87 -4.96 -50.52
N LEU A 8 -24.56 -4.90 -50.30
CA LEU A 8 -23.87 -5.88 -49.47
C LEU A 8 -23.02 -5.12 -48.47
N PHE A 9 -23.60 -5.04 -47.26
CA PHE A 9 -22.91 -5.11 -45.97
C PHE A 9 -21.78 -4.07 -45.79
N ALA A 10 -22.06 -2.89 -45.24
CA ALA A 10 -22.21 -2.72 -43.80
C ALA A 10 -21.20 -3.56 -42.99
N ILE A 11 -20.48 -2.86 -42.11
CA ILE A 11 -19.70 -3.36 -40.98
C ILE A 11 -18.27 -3.84 -41.32
N VAL A 12 -17.33 -2.89 -41.34
CA VAL A 12 -16.11 -3.06 -40.52
C VAL A 12 -15.80 -1.73 -39.85
N ALA A 13 -16.62 -1.38 -38.86
CA ALA A 13 -16.13 -0.55 -37.77
C ALA A 13 -15.16 -1.40 -36.93
N VAL A 14 -14.23 -0.71 -36.27
CA VAL A 14 -13.36 -1.21 -35.19
C VAL A 14 -12.21 -2.09 -35.75
N PHE A 15 -10.92 -1.81 -35.52
CA PHE A 15 -10.26 -1.41 -34.28
C PHE A 15 -9.05 -0.51 -34.55
N ALA A 16 -9.16 0.79 -34.25
CA ALA A 16 -7.98 1.50 -33.78
C ALA A 16 -7.55 0.79 -32.48
N LYS A 17 -6.39 0.13 -32.49
CA LYS A 17 -5.80 -0.43 -31.26
C LYS A 17 -5.72 0.70 -30.24
N PRO A 18 -6.28 0.57 -29.03
CA PRO A 18 -5.87 1.44 -27.95
C PRO A 18 -4.40 1.08 -27.70
N GLN A 19 -3.48 1.96 -28.11
CA GLN A 19 -2.19 2.01 -27.47
C GLN A 19 -2.45 2.54 -26.06
N HIS A 20 -2.96 1.66 -25.20
CA HIS A 20 -2.81 1.85 -23.77
C HIS A 20 -1.30 2.01 -23.58
N PRO A 21 -0.81 3.13 -23.04
CA PRO A 21 0.55 3.18 -22.54
C PRO A 21 0.65 1.96 -21.63
N GLN A 22 1.49 1.00 -22.02
CA GLN A 22 1.97 0.07 -21.03
C GLN A 22 2.76 0.95 -20.08
N LEU A 23 2.08 1.41 -19.02
CA LEU A 23 2.72 1.63 -17.75
C LEU A 23 3.48 0.33 -17.53
N LEU A 24 4.78 0.40 -17.79
CA LEU A 24 5.75 -0.61 -17.46
C LEU A 24 5.64 -0.81 -15.95
N PHE A 25 4.69 -1.66 -15.53
CA PHE A 25 4.80 -2.35 -14.27
C PHE A 25 5.94 -3.31 -14.45
N ASN A 26 7.14 -2.75 -14.27
CA ASN A 26 8.37 -3.47 -14.07
C ASN A 26 8.04 -4.57 -13.07
N THR A 27 8.14 -5.81 -13.53
CA THR A 27 7.62 -6.97 -12.85
C THR A 27 8.16 -7.01 -11.44
N ASN A 28 7.24 -6.85 -10.49
CA ASN A 28 7.38 -7.01 -9.04
C ASN A 28 7.89 -8.41 -8.68
N HIS A 29 9.10 -8.75 -9.08
CA HIS A 29 9.73 -10.02 -8.71
C HIS A 29 10.13 -10.05 -7.22
N LEU A 30 9.98 -8.93 -6.51
CA LEU A 30 10.21 -8.83 -5.07
C LEU A 30 8.91 -8.94 -4.24
N ALA A 31 7.74 -8.95 -4.89
CA ALA A 31 6.44 -9.20 -4.24
C ALA A 31 6.09 -10.70 -4.13
N ASN A 32 6.96 -11.59 -4.61
CA ASN A 32 6.67 -13.03 -4.73
C ASN A 32 6.46 -13.74 -3.37
N ASN A 33 6.94 -13.15 -2.26
CA ASN A 33 6.72 -13.66 -0.91
C ASN A 33 5.68 -12.86 -0.11
N CYS A 34 5.02 -11.90 -0.74
CA CYS A 34 4.01 -11.10 -0.06
C CYS A 34 2.74 -11.92 0.12
N THR A 35 2.46 -12.30 1.36
CA THR A 35 1.33 -13.16 1.71
C THR A 35 0.62 -12.61 2.93
N ASP A 36 -0.66 -12.96 3.04
CA ASP A 36 -1.42 -12.72 4.26
C ASP A 36 -1.25 -13.97 5.12
N VAL A 37 -0.73 -13.83 6.33
CA VAL A 37 -0.69 -14.91 7.33
C VAL A 37 -1.87 -14.85 8.29
N GLY A 38 -2.54 -13.69 8.35
CA GLY A 38 -3.74 -13.48 9.14
C GLY A 38 -4.92 -14.27 8.60
N THR A 39 -5.68 -14.88 9.51
CA THR A 39 -6.80 -15.76 9.17
C THR A 39 -7.99 -15.05 8.52
N ASN A 40 -8.11 -13.72 8.70
CA ASN A 40 -9.26 -12.96 8.21
C ASN A 40 -8.90 -11.55 7.75
N CYS A 41 -7.78 -11.40 7.04
CA CYS A 41 -7.27 -10.10 6.61
C CYS A 41 -8.27 -9.26 5.81
N LEU A 42 -9.07 -9.89 4.94
CA LEU A 42 -10.08 -9.18 4.16
C LEU A 42 -11.15 -8.51 5.05
N ASN A 43 -11.61 -9.19 6.10
CA ASN A 43 -12.56 -8.62 7.04
C ASN A 43 -11.89 -7.57 7.95
N TRP A 44 -10.69 -7.84 8.43
CA TRP A 44 -9.95 -6.88 9.28
C TRP A 44 -9.67 -5.58 8.53
N ALA A 45 -9.24 -5.67 7.27
CA ALA A 45 -9.03 -4.50 6.42
C ALA A 45 -10.31 -3.68 6.21
N ARG A 46 -11.45 -4.34 5.98
CA ARG A 46 -12.78 -3.68 5.92
C ARG A 46 -13.14 -2.96 7.23
N ASN A 47 -12.69 -3.49 8.37
CA ASN A 47 -12.87 -2.89 9.69
C ASN A 47 -11.74 -1.92 10.08
N GLY A 48 -10.91 -1.49 9.13
CA GLY A 48 -9.89 -0.46 9.35
C GLY A 48 -8.55 -0.95 9.90
N PHE A 49 -8.29 -2.26 9.93
CA PHE A 49 -7.03 -2.83 10.45
C PHE A 49 -5.79 -2.21 9.82
N CYS A 50 -5.76 -2.01 8.50
CA CYS A 50 -4.58 -1.48 7.79
C CYS A 50 -4.19 -0.05 8.22
N THR A 51 -5.10 0.70 8.84
CA THR A 51 -4.87 2.07 9.33
C THR A 51 -5.07 2.19 10.85
N ASN A 52 -5.37 1.09 11.54
CA ASN A 52 -5.68 1.11 12.97
C ASN A 52 -4.40 1.27 13.78
N CYS A 53 -4.31 2.37 14.51
CA CYS A 53 -3.17 2.72 15.35
C CYS A 53 -3.05 1.91 16.65
N ASN A 54 -4.07 1.12 17.01
CA ASN A 54 -3.97 0.13 18.09
C ASN A 54 -3.05 -1.05 17.71
N TRP A 55 -2.74 -1.20 16.42
CA TRP A 55 -1.77 -2.17 15.92
C TRP A 55 -0.57 -1.42 15.35
N THR A 56 0.63 -1.82 15.75
CA THR A 56 1.85 -1.25 15.16
C THR A 56 1.83 -1.48 13.66
N CYS A 57 2.48 -0.61 12.89
CA CYS A 57 2.63 -0.84 11.46
C CYS A 57 3.27 -2.20 11.18
N GLU A 58 4.26 -2.60 11.99
CA GLU A 58 4.89 -3.91 11.87
C GLU A 58 3.90 -5.07 12.05
N GLN A 59 2.97 -4.97 13.01
CA GLN A 59 1.92 -5.98 13.20
C GLN A 59 0.95 -6.00 12.01
N ARG A 60 0.51 -4.82 11.55
CA ARG A 60 -0.38 -4.71 10.39
C ARG A 60 0.26 -5.33 9.15
N ARG A 61 1.56 -5.10 8.98
CA ARG A 61 2.38 -5.70 7.94
C ARG A 61 2.53 -7.19 8.09
N HIS A 62 2.93 -7.66 9.26
CA HIS A 62 3.14 -9.07 9.52
C HIS A 62 1.90 -9.89 9.20
N TYR A 63 0.72 -9.46 9.65
CA TYR A 63 -0.51 -10.24 9.47
C TYR A 63 -1.08 -10.16 8.06
N CYS A 64 -1.16 -8.95 7.51
CA CYS A 64 -1.96 -8.69 6.31
C CYS A 64 -1.18 -7.89 5.26
N GLU A 65 0.07 -8.28 5.01
CA GLU A 65 0.99 -7.59 4.10
C GLU A 65 0.36 -7.36 2.73
N ARG A 66 -0.23 -8.41 2.15
CA ARG A 66 -0.83 -8.37 0.82
C ARG A 66 -2.13 -7.59 0.81
N THR A 67 -3.02 -7.87 1.76
CA THR A 67 -4.32 -7.21 1.85
C THR A 67 -4.18 -5.70 2.12
N CYS A 68 -3.21 -5.29 2.93
CA CYS A 68 -2.97 -3.89 3.25
C CYS A 68 -2.04 -3.17 2.25
N GLY A 69 -1.48 -3.87 1.26
CA GLY A 69 -0.65 -3.27 0.21
C GLY A 69 0.78 -2.94 0.65
N PHE A 70 1.33 -3.66 1.63
CA PHE A 70 2.64 -3.42 2.21
C PHE A 70 3.77 -4.23 1.56
N CYS A 71 3.47 -4.94 0.46
CA CYS A 71 4.35 -5.84 -0.30
C CYS A 71 5.59 -5.18 -0.95
N HIS A 72 5.76 -3.88 -0.75
CA HIS A 72 6.81 -3.11 -1.37
C HIS A 72 8.09 -3.19 -0.52
N PRO A 73 9.25 -3.55 -1.10
CA PRO A 73 10.52 -3.65 -0.37
C PRO A 73 10.96 -2.31 0.25
N ASP A 74 10.53 -1.22 -0.37
CA ASP A 74 10.71 0.16 0.04
C ASP A 74 9.65 0.64 1.03
N TYR A 75 8.56 -0.12 1.25
CA TYR A 75 7.58 0.25 2.27
C TYR A 75 8.27 0.16 3.63
N LYS A 76 8.47 1.32 4.24
CA LYS A 76 8.95 1.47 5.61
C LYS A 76 7.75 1.74 6.47
N CYS A 77 7.66 0.99 7.55
CA CYS A 77 6.65 1.25 8.54
C CYS A 77 6.90 2.61 9.16
N ASN A 78 5.94 3.51 8.98
CA ASN A 78 5.91 4.79 9.64
C ASN A 78 4.82 4.73 10.71
N GLU A 79 5.23 4.86 11.97
CA GLU A 79 4.32 4.86 13.12
C GLU A 79 3.73 6.25 13.37
N THR A 80 3.57 7.09 12.34
CA THR A 80 2.81 8.35 12.44
C THR A 80 1.33 8.07 12.55
N CYS A 81 0.98 7.51 13.69
CA CYS A 81 -0.34 7.38 14.23
C CYS A 81 -0.41 8.41 15.34
N THR A 82 -0.97 9.58 15.05
CA THR A 82 -1.27 10.59 16.07
C THR A 82 -2.47 10.15 16.89
N THR A 83 -2.35 9.01 17.58
CA THR A 83 -3.04 8.83 18.84
C THR A 83 -2.20 9.56 19.88
N TRP A 84 -2.81 10.45 20.65
CA TRP A 84 -2.19 11.08 21.82
C TRP A 84 -1.26 10.16 22.62
N PRO A 85 -0.30 10.78 23.33
CA PRO A 85 1.13 10.69 23.02
C PRO A 85 1.67 9.24 23.06
N PRO A 86 2.78 8.99 22.34
CA PRO A 86 3.54 7.75 22.47
C PRO A 86 3.79 7.49 23.96
N MET A 87 3.63 6.25 24.43
CA MET A 87 4.39 5.83 25.60
C MET A 87 5.83 6.23 25.31
N GLU A 88 6.39 7.13 26.12
CA GLU A 88 7.76 7.58 26.02
C GLU A 88 8.65 6.36 25.77
N ALA A 89 9.22 6.28 24.57
CA ALA A 89 10.61 5.88 24.55
C ALA A 89 11.30 6.96 25.38
N LYS A 90 11.54 6.65 26.66
CA LYS A 90 12.42 7.40 27.54
C LYS A 90 13.81 7.37 26.92
N SER A 91 14.02 8.24 25.95
CA SER A 91 15.30 8.79 25.58
C SER A 91 15.27 10.25 26.01
N GLU A 92 15.03 10.45 27.30
CA GLU A 92 15.48 11.64 28.01
C GLU A 92 17.01 11.50 28.02
N VAL A 93 17.65 11.89 26.91
CA VAL A 93 19.06 12.27 26.93
C VAL A 93 19.07 13.52 27.79
N LEU A 94 19.25 13.30 29.09
CA LEU A 94 19.41 14.33 30.10
C LEU A 94 20.46 15.30 29.56
N THR A 95 20.07 16.55 29.42
CA THR A 95 21.00 17.57 28.92
C THR A 95 22.08 17.78 29.98
N GLU A 96 23.32 18.03 29.55
CA GLU A 96 24.49 18.17 30.45
C GLU A 96 24.27 19.21 31.58
N GLU A 97 23.34 20.16 31.37
CA GLU A 97 22.95 21.16 32.35
C GLU A 97 22.24 20.56 33.58
N GLU A 98 21.41 19.52 33.42
CA GLU A 98 20.69 18.87 34.53
C GLU A 98 21.60 17.94 35.36
N ILE A 99 22.64 17.36 34.74
CA ILE A 99 23.65 16.54 35.43
C ILE A 99 24.47 17.41 36.40
N GLN A 100 24.64 18.70 36.09
CA GLN A 100 25.44 19.61 36.91
C GLN A 100 24.70 20.08 38.18
N THR A 101 23.37 20.04 38.19
CA THR A 101 22.52 20.44 39.33
C THR A 101 22.38 19.36 40.40
N LEU A 102 22.69 18.10 40.08
CA LEU A 102 22.60 16.97 41.02
C LEU A 102 23.89 16.75 41.85
N ASN A 103 24.98 17.42 41.47
CA ASN A 103 26.28 17.34 42.16
C ASN A 103 26.55 18.56 43.07
N GLN A 104 25.53 19.33 43.42
CA GLN A 104 25.57 20.42 44.41
C GLN A 104 24.68 20.07 45.60
#